data_AF-A0A7Y9KI88-F1
#
_entry.id   AF-A0A7Y9KI88-F1
#
_cell.length_a   1.000
_cell.length_b   1.000
_cell.length_c   1.000
_cell.angle_alpha   90.00
_cell.angle_beta   90.00
_cell.angle_gamma   90.00
#
_symmetry.space_group_name_H-M   'P 1'
#
loop_
_entity.id
_entity.type
_entity.pdbx_description
1 polymer ?
#
loop_
_entity_poly.entity_id
_entity_poly.type
_entity_poly.pdbx_seq_one_letter_code
_entity_poly.pdbx_strand_id
1 'polypeptide(L)'
;MPANDSARDPDDLDALRAASDILGIDALLTAEERAVRDRVRAFVDAEIRPHIADWFDRAVFPADLVPELGRLGVLGMTIEGHGCPGASAVDYGLAALENSPIRHAANLESVRTYEGTDEVHTLLLGQHLTGIAGFR
;
A
#
# COMPACT_ATOMS: atom_id res chain seq x y z
N MET A 1 14.53 -29.89 -29.23
CA MET A 1 14.58 -29.66 -27.76
C MET A 1 13.16 -29.82 -27.26
N PRO A 2 12.86 -30.72 -26.30
CA PRO A 2 11.51 -30.80 -25.79
C PRO A 2 11.20 -29.50 -25.05
N ALA A 3 10.03 -28.92 -25.32
CA ALA A 3 9.52 -27.76 -24.61
C ALA A 3 9.35 -28.15 -23.13
N ASN A 4 10.12 -27.52 -22.25
CA ASN A 4 9.87 -27.58 -20.82
C ASN A 4 8.69 -26.65 -20.51
N ASP A 5 7.50 -27.08 -20.92
CA ASP A 5 6.24 -26.38 -20.70
C ASP A 5 5.46 -27.04 -19.56
N SER A 6 6.15 -27.28 -18.44
CA SER A 6 5.47 -27.23 -17.15
C SER A 6 5.14 -25.74 -16.93
N ALA A 7 3.98 -25.31 -17.42
CA ALA A 7 3.49 -23.95 -17.23
C ALA A 7 3.72 -23.56 -15.76
N ARG A 8 4.51 -22.50 -15.52
CA ARG A 8 4.61 -21.92 -14.17
C ARG A 8 3.18 -21.62 -13.74
N ASP A 9 2.81 -22.13 -12.57
CA ASP A 9 1.57 -21.72 -11.93
C ASP A 9 1.66 -20.20 -11.70
N PRO A 10 0.84 -19.38 -12.39
CA PRO A 10 0.86 -17.94 -12.22
C PRO A 10 0.38 -17.52 -10.83
N ASP A 11 -0.27 -18.42 -10.10
CA ASP A 11 -0.75 -18.19 -8.73
C ASP A 11 0.27 -18.65 -7.67
N ASP A 12 1.37 -19.33 -8.06
CA ASP A 12 2.51 -19.62 -7.17
C ASP A 12 3.38 -18.36 -7.01
N LEU A 13 2.90 -17.46 -6.15
CA LEU A 13 3.54 -16.17 -5.90
C LEU A 13 4.93 -16.31 -5.30
N ASP A 14 5.19 -17.35 -4.52
CA ASP A 14 6.50 -17.54 -3.90
C ASP A 14 7.54 -17.97 -4.95
N ALA A 15 7.15 -18.85 -5.88
CA ALA A 15 7.98 -19.16 -7.04
C ALA A 15 8.21 -17.93 -7.94
N LEU A 16 7.19 -17.10 -8.16
CA LEU A 16 7.33 -15.87 -8.96
C LEU A 16 8.25 -14.86 -8.27
N ARG A 17 8.14 -14.67 -6.95
CA ARG A 17 9.00 -13.79 -6.17
C ARG A 17 10.45 -14.25 -6.21
N ALA A 18 10.70 -15.54 -5.97
CA ALA A 18 12.04 -16.12 -6.06
C ALA A 18 12.63 -15.98 -7.47
N ALA A 19 11.82 -16.20 -8.52
CA ALA A 19 12.26 -16.03 -9.90
C ALA A 19 12.51 -14.56 -10.28
N SER A 20 11.85 -13.61 -9.59
CA SER A 20 12.01 -12.17 -9.84
C SER A 20 13.29 -11.59 -9.22
N ASP A 21 13.89 -12.25 -8.23
CA ASP A 21 15.14 -11.80 -7.59
C ASP A 21 16.39 -12.20 -8.39
N ILE A 22 16.44 -11.78 -9.65
CA ILE A 22 17.52 -12.11 -10.59
C ILE A 22 18.88 -11.56 -10.11
N LEU A 23 18.87 -10.45 -9.38
CA LEU A 23 20.07 -9.76 -8.91
C LEU A 23 20.48 -10.17 -7.48
N GLY A 24 19.71 -11.04 -6.80
CA GLY A 24 19.99 -11.44 -5.43
C GLY A 24 19.88 -10.29 -4.43
N ILE A 25 18.95 -9.36 -4.65
CA ILE A 25 18.71 -8.19 -3.80
C ILE A 25 18.33 -8.62 -2.39
N ASP A 26 17.61 -9.74 -2.21
CA ASP A 26 17.22 -10.23 -0.88
C ASP A 26 18.42 -10.49 0.04
N ALA A 27 19.54 -10.96 -0.54
CA ALA A 27 20.77 -11.25 0.18
C ALA A 27 21.50 -9.97 0.65
N LEU A 28 21.19 -8.81 0.06
CA LEU A 28 21.76 -7.52 0.44
C LEU A 28 21.03 -6.89 1.65
N LEU A 29 19.85 -7.39 1.99
CA LEU A 29 19.05 -6.86 3.08
C LEU A 29 19.54 -7.35 4.44
N THR A 30 19.36 -6.53 5.47
CA THR A 30 19.50 -6.92 6.87
C THR A 30 18.33 -7.83 7.30
N ALA A 31 18.47 -8.45 8.48
CA ALA A 31 17.37 -9.27 9.02
C ALA A 31 16.17 -8.39 9.40
N GLU A 32 16.42 -7.18 9.87
CA GLU A 32 15.43 -6.18 10.25
C GLU A 32 14.64 -5.68 9.03
N GLU A 33 15.34 -5.36 7.93
CA GLU A 33 14.73 -4.95 6.66
C GLU A 33 13.87 -6.08 6.06
N ARG A 34 14.38 -7.32 6.05
CA ARG A 34 13.57 -8.49 5.63
C ARG A 34 12.33 -8.65 6.52
N ALA A 35 12.46 -8.46 7.83
CA ALA A 35 11.32 -8.53 8.73
C ALA A 35 10.28 -7.42 8.45
N VAL A 36 10.69 -6.21 8.06
CA VAL A 36 9.78 -5.15 7.61
C VAL A 36 9.01 -5.61 6.37
N ARG A 37 9.73 -6.05 5.34
CA ARG A 37 9.11 -6.56 4.11
C ARG A 37 8.11 -7.68 4.39
N ASP A 38 8.52 -8.69 5.15
CA ASP A 38 7.72 -9.89 5.37
C ASP A 38 6.43 -9.57 6.16
N ARG A 39 6.48 -8.60 7.09
CA ARG A 39 5.27 -8.09 7.78
C ARG A 39 4.30 -7.41 6.82
N VAL A 40 4.80 -6.54 5.94
CA VAL A 40 3.95 -5.84 4.96
C VAL A 40 3.36 -6.84 3.96
N ARG A 41 4.18 -7.78 3.49
CA ARG A 41 3.74 -8.86 2.59
C ARG A 41 2.62 -9.69 3.20
N ALA A 42 2.77 -10.12 4.45
CA ALA A 42 1.75 -10.89 5.14
C ALA A 42 0.42 -10.14 5.24
N PHE A 43 0.46 -8.83 5.54
CA PHE A 43 -0.74 -8.00 5.55
C PHE A 43 -1.38 -7.88 4.17
N VAL A 44 -0.58 -7.63 3.12
CA VAL A 44 -1.09 -7.52 1.74
C VAL A 44 -1.72 -8.82 1.26
N ASP A 45 -1.08 -9.96 1.53
CA ASP A 45 -1.56 -11.27 1.10
C ASP A 45 -2.84 -11.69 1.87
N ALA A 46 -2.99 -11.28 3.14
CA ALA A 46 -4.16 -11.59 3.96
C ALA A 46 -5.35 -10.65 3.71
N GLU A 47 -5.12 -9.33 3.76
CA GLU A 47 -6.20 -8.33 3.87
C GLU A 47 -6.56 -7.67 2.54
N ILE A 48 -5.65 -7.67 1.56
CA ILE A 48 -5.83 -6.89 0.32
C ILE A 48 -5.98 -7.78 -0.90
N ARG A 49 -5.07 -8.75 -1.07
CA ARG A 49 -5.04 -9.61 -2.26
C ARG A 49 -6.37 -10.34 -2.52
N PRO A 50 -7.09 -10.88 -1.52
CA PRO A 50 -8.36 -11.57 -1.78
C PRO A 50 -9.47 -10.67 -2.32
N HIS A 51 -9.35 -9.35 -2.12
CA HIS A 51 -10.43 -8.40 -2.36
C HIS A 51 -10.14 -7.36 -3.44
N ILE A 52 -8.86 -7.15 -3.79
CA ILE A 52 -8.44 -6.07 -4.68
C ILE A 52 -9.13 -6.08 -6.06
N ALA A 53 -9.42 -7.25 -6.61
CA ALA A 53 -10.13 -7.37 -7.89
C ALA A 53 -11.57 -6.82 -7.78
N ASP A 54 -12.33 -7.21 -6.74
CA ASP A 54 -13.69 -6.70 -6.51
C ASP A 54 -13.69 -5.19 -6.25
N TRP A 55 -12.76 -4.72 -5.41
CA TRP A 55 -12.63 -3.29 -5.12
C TRP A 55 -12.32 -2.48 -6.38
N PHE A 56 -11.44 -2.99 -7.24
CA PHE A 56 -11.12 -2.36 -8.52
C PHE A 56 -12.33 -2.35 -9.45
N ASP A 57 -12.97 -3.50 -9.67
CA ASP A 57 -14.12 -3.65 -10.57
C ASP A 57 -15.30 -2.76 -10.17
N ARG A 58 -15.48 -2.55 -8.86
CA ARG A 58 -16.57 -1.74 -8.30
C ARG A 58 -16.20 -0.29 -7.98
N ALA A 59 -14.95 0.09 -8.23
CA ALA A 59 -14.40 1.39 -7.85
C ALA A 59 -14.60 1.76 -6.36
N VAL A 60 -14.44 0.78 -5.45
CA VAL A 60 -14.62 0.97 -4.01
C VAL A 60 -13.27 1.08 -3.30
N PHE A 61 -13.02 2.22 -2.64
CA PHE A 61 -11.87 2.37 -1.75
C PHE A 61 -12.15 1.73 -0.37
N PRO A 62 -11.31 0.79 0.10
CA PRO A 62 -11.50 0.10 1.37
C PRO A 62 -11.04 0.96 2.56
N ALA A 63 -11.86 1.93 2.96
CA ALA A 63 -11.51 2.88 4.03
C ALA A 63 -11.22 2.21 5.39
N ASP A 64 -11.79 1.05 5.64
CA ASP A 64 -11.62 0.30 6.89
C ASP A 64 -10.19 -0.26 7.06
N LEU A 65 -9.40 -0.35 5.98
CA LEU A 65 -8.00 -0.74 6.06
C LEU A 65 -7.08 0.38 6.55
N VAL A 66 -7.52 1.66 6.48
CA VAL A 66 -6.66 2.81 6.82
C VAL A 66 -6.15 2.74 8.27
N PRO A 67 -6.98 2.44 9.30
CA PRO A 67 -6.49 2.22 10.65
C PRO A 67 -5.49 1.06 10.77
N GLU A 68 -5.66 0.01 9.96
CA GLU A 68 -4.77 -1.16 9.99
C GLU A 68 -3.42 -0.87 9.36
N LEU A 69 -3.40 -0.13 8.25
CA LEU A 69 -2.18 0.42 7.64
C LEU A 69 -1.45 1.36 8.61
N GLY A 70 -2.21 2.15 9.39
CA GLY A 70 -1.66 2.96 10.48
C GLY A 70 -1.00 2.11 11.57
N ARG A 71 -1.66 1.04 12.03
CA ARG A 71 -1.08 0.11 13.04
C ARG A 71 0.12 -0.67 12.49
N LEU A 72 0.11 -1.01 11.21
CA LEU A 72 1.24 -1.64 10.53
C LEU A 72 2.47 -0.71 10.45
N GLY A 73 2.25 0.61 10.59
CA GLY A 73 3.31 1.61 10.63
C GLY A 73 3.82 2.03 9.26
N VAL A 74 3.05 1.78 8.19
CA VAL A 74 3.45 2.16 6.81
C VAL A 74 3.01 3.58 6.44
N LEU A 75 2.08 4.18 7.19
CA LEU A 75 1.63 5.55 6.97
C LEU A 75 2.62 6.56 7.56
N GLY A 76 3.19 7.41 6.70
CA GLY A 76 4.19 8.40 7.11
C GLY A 76 5.47 7.77 7.66
N MET A 77 5.82 6.55 7.20
CA MET A 77 6.81 5.72 7.90
C MET A 77 8.20 6.35 8.06
N THR A 78 8.59 7.26 7.16
CA THR A 78 9.89 7.96 7.19
C THR A 78 9.88 9.24 8.04
N ILE A 79 8.73 9.64 8.60
CA ILE A 79 8.61 10.85 9.41
C ILE A 79 9.12 10.56 10.82
N GLU A 80 9.96 11.45 11.35
CA GLU A 80 10.39 11.43 12.75
C GLU A 80 9.38 12.16 13.65
N GLY A 81 9.04 11.56 14.79
CA GLY A 81 8.07 12.12 15.73
C GLY A 81 6.62 11.81 15.36
N HIS A 82 5.66 12.47 16.02
CA HIS A 82 4.21 12.35 15.76
C HIS A 82 3.61 10.93 15.87
N GLY A 83 4.30 9.98 16.51
CA GLY A 83 3.90 8.57 16.55
C GLY A 83 4.29 7.77 15.31
N CYS A 84 5.07 8.37 14.39
CA CYS A 84 5.60 7.71 13.20
C CYS A 84 6.92 6.96 13.51
N PRO A 85 7.27 5.91 12.73
CA PRO A 85 8.40 5.03 13.00
C PRO A 85 9.80 5.63 12.76
N GLY A 86 9.93 6.69 11.96
CA GLY A 86 11.26 7.19 11.53
C GLY A 86 12.06 6.17 10.72
N ALA A 87 11.38 5.39 9.88
CA ALA A 87 11.94 4.30 9.08
C ALA A 87 12.93 4.79 8.01
N SER A 88 13.86 3.92 7.63
CA SER A 88 14.85 4.22 6.61
C SER A 88 14.23 4.29 5.21
N ALA A 89 14.98 4.85 4.25
CA ALA A 89 14.59 4.84 2.85
C ALA A 89 14.50 3.40 2.28
N VAL A 90 15.30 2.45 2.82
CA VAL A 90 15.25 1.04 2.41
C VAL A 90 13.97 0.41 2.91
N ASP A 91 13.61 0.60 4.18
CA ASP A 91 12.36 0.10 4.75
C ASP A 91 11.14 0.65 3.99
N TYR A 92 11.17 1.93 3.64
CA TYR A 92 10.13 2.54 2.81
C TYR A 92 10.05 1.89 1.42
N GLY A 93 11.19 1.68 0.76
CA GLY A 93 11.25 0.98 -0.52
C GLY A 93 10.71 -0.45 -0.45
N LEU A 94 11.05 -1.19 0.61
CA LEU A 94 10.58 -2.55 0.83
C LEU A 94 9.08 -2.60 1.11
N ALA A 95 8.57 -1.71 1.96
CA ALA A 95 7.14 -1.56 2.16
C ALA A 95 6.46 -1.28 0.81
N ALA A 96 6.95 -0.28 0.05
CA ALA A 96 6.40 0.11 -1.25
C ALA A 96 6.40 -1.02 -2.31
N LEU A 97 7.42 -1.88 -2.32
CA LEU A 97 7.50 -3.04 -3.22
C LEU A 97 6.38 -4.05 -2.95
N GLU A 98 6.13 -4.36 -1.68
CA GLU A 98 5.01 -5.21 -1.29
C GLU A 98 3.65 -4.48 -1.47
N ASN A 99 3.69 -3.14 -1.43
CA ASN A 99 2.54 -2.24 -1.56
C ASN A 99 2.00 -2.10 -2.98
N SER A 100 2.50 -2.78 -4.01
CA SER A 100 1.98 -2.63 -5.39
C SER A 100 0.44 -2.79 -5.50
N PRO A 101 -0.22 -3.70 -4.74
CA PRO A 101 -1.68 -3.75 -4.59
C PRO A 101 -2.28 -2.53 -3.87
N ILE A 102 -1.63 -2.03 -2.81
CA ILE A 102 -2.04 -0.82 -2.08
C ILE A 102 -1.85 0.43 -2.93
N ARG A 103 -0.86 0.47 -3.84
CA ARG A 103 -0.72 1.53 -4.85
C ARG A 103 -1.92 1.54 -5.81
N HIS A 104 -2.49 0.38 -6.13
CA HIS A 104 -3.76 0.30 -6.85
C HIS A 104 -4.93 0.82 -6.01
N ALA A 105 -5.00 0.48 -4.72
CA ALA A 105 -5.99 1.06 -3.80
C ALA A 105 -5.81 2.58 -3.61
N ALA A 106 -4.57 3.09 -3.61
CA ALA A 106 -4.24 4.52 -3.54
C ALA A 106 -4.55 5.24 -4.88
N ASN A 107 -4.45 4.56 -6.02
CA ASN A 107 -5.01 5.07 -7.27
C ASN A 107 -6.54 5.17 -7.18
N LEU A 108 -7.20 4.24 -6.49
CA LEU A 108 -8.64 4.30 -6.21
C LEU A 108 -9.00 5.37 -5.17
N GLU A 109 -8.10 5.64 -4.22
CA GLU A 109 -8.15 6.82 -3.36
C GLU A 109 -8.11 8.08 -4.21
N SER A 110 -7.27 8.16 -5.25
CA SER A 110 -7.29 9.28 -6.20
C SER A 110 -8.67 9.41 -6.86
N VAL A 111 -9.35 8.31 -7.24
CA VAL A 111 -10.73 8.39 -7.76
C VAL A 111 -11.69 8.95 -6.70
N ARG A 112 -11.58 8.49 -5.45
CA ARG A 112 -12.40 8.98 -4.31
C ARG A 112 -12.09 10.43 -3.91
N THR A 113 -10.85 10.87 -4.06
CA THR A 113 -10.35 12.18 -3.61
C THR A 113 -10.43 13.23 -4.72
N TYR A 114 -10.23 12.87 -5.99
CA TYR A 114 -10.39 13.83 -7.10
C TYR A 114 -11.83 14.32 -7.24
N GLU A 115 -12.82 13.46 -6.95
CA GLU A 115 -14.24 13.83 -6.96
C GLU A 115 -14.75 14.42 -5.63
N GLY A 116 -13.90 14.68 -4.62
CA GLY A 116 -14.41 15.16 -3.32
C GLY A 116 -13.49 15.97 -2.41
N THR A 117 -12.19 16.10 -2.68
CA THR A 117 -11.27 16.75 -1.72
C THR A 117 -11.08 18.24 -1.94
N ASP A 118 -11.18 18.73 -3.18
CA ASP A 118 -11.13 20.19 -3.42
C ASP A 118 -12.27 20.89 -2.69
N GLU A 119 -13.46 20.30 -2.72
CA GLU A 119 -14.65 20.85 -2.09
C GLU A 119 -14.58 20.71 -0.56
N VAL A 120 -14.18 19.56 -0.02
CA VAL A 120 -14.08 19.36 1.44
C VAL A 120 -12.96 20.18 2.06
N HIS A 121 -11.77 20.26 1.44
CA HIS A 121 -10.70 21.15 1.92
C HIS A 121 -11.10 22.63 1.81
N THR A 122 -11.77 23.03 0.72
CA THR A 122 -12.26 24.41 0.57
C THR A 122 -13.33 24.74 1.59
N LEU A 123 -14.22 23.81 1.92
CA LEU A 123 -15.30 24.03 2.89
C LEU A 123 -14.76 24.07 4.33
N LEU A 124 -13.78 23.22 4.68
CA LEU A 124 -13.10 23.27 5.97
C LEU A 124 -12.26 24.54 6.13
N LEU A 125 -11.49 24.94 5.11
CA LEU A 125 -10.74 26.20 5.12
C LEU A 125 -11.68 27.42 5.12
N GLY A 126 -12.75 27.37 4.34
CA GLY A 126 -13.78 28.40 4.27
C GLY A 126 -14.48 28.62 5.61
N GLN A 127 -14.87 27.54 6.30
CA GLN A 127 -15.43 27.63 7.65
C GLN A 127 -14.40 28.17 8.65
N HIS A 128 -13.14 27.73 8.59
CA HIS A 128 -12.09 28.21 9.48
C HIS A 128 -11.81 29.71 9.33
N LEU A 129 -11.85 30.23 8.09
CA LEU A 129 -11.62 31.65 7.78
C LEU A 129 -12.83 32.54 8.03
N THR A 130 -14.05 32.04 7.83
CA THR A 130 -15.27 32.88 7.83
C THR A 130 -16.20 32.63 9.02
N GLY A 131 -16.06 31.50 9.72
CA GLY A 131 -16.95 31.08 10.80
C GLY A 131 -18.33 30.57 10.35
N ILE A 132 -18.58 30.46 9.04
CA ILE A 132 -19.87 30.04 8.48
C ILE A 132 -19.77 28.57 8.04
N ALA A 133 -20.65 27.70 8.53
CA ALA A 133 -20.67 26.28 8.16
C ALA A 133 -21.18 26.08 6.71
N GLY A 134 -20.42 25.34 5.91
CA GLY A 134 -20.73 25.10 4.49
C GLY A 134 -21.76 23.98 4.21
N PHE A 135 -22.18 23.25 5.24
CA PHE A 135 -23.18 22.19 5.16
C PHE A 135 -24.38 22.49 6.08
N ARG A 136 -25.56 21.97 5.72
CA ARG A 136 -26.75 21.92 6.59
C ARG A 136 -26.95 20.50 7.10
#